data_AF-A0A0F9RRC8-F1
#
_entry.id   AF-A0A0F9RRC8-F1
#
_cell.length_a   1.000
_cell.length_b   1.000
_cell.length_c   1.000
_cell.angle_alpha   90.00
_cell.angle_beta   90.00
_cell.angle_gamma   90.00
#
_symmetry.space_group_name_H-M   'P 1'
#
loop_
_entity.id
_entity.type
_entity.pdbx_description
1 polymer ?
#
loop_
_entity_poly.entity_id
_entity_poly.type
_entity_poly.pdbx_seq_one_letter_code
_entity_poly.pdbx_strand_id
1 'polypeptide(L)' 'MKQVFVSYHYTSKDGKYNGFGNYIGEFRHEDYLNSLSGFILELEETIAHQLEEKTGMPCAVKVMFFR' A
#
# COMPACT_ATOMS: atom_id res chain seq x y z
N MET A 1 1.89 9.78 15.98
CA MET A 1 1.94 8.84 14.84
C MET A 1 1.35 7.52 15.30
N LYS A 2 0.52 6.87 14.48
CA LYS A 2 -0.03 5.54 14.73
C LYS A 2 0.65 4.57 13.76
N GLN A 3 1.15 3.45 14.27
CA GLN A 3 1.60 2.35 13.43
C GLN A 3 0.39 1.64 12.85
N VAL A 4 0.41 1.39 11.55
CA VAL A 4 -0.64 0.65 10.87
C VAL A 4 -0.07 -0.51 10.08
N PHE A 5 -0.69 -1.65 10.30
CA PHE A 5 -0.39 -2.89 9.62
C PHE A 5 -1.35 -3.04 8.44
N VAL A 6 -0.81 -3.32 7.27
CA VAL A 6 -1.56 -3.38 6.01
C VAL A 6 -1.26 -4.70 5.31
N SER A 7 -2.30 -5.42 4.90
CA SER A 7 -2.20 -6.55 3.98
C SER A 7 -2.72 -6.11 2.61
N TYR A 8 -1.98 -6.43 1.56
CA TYR A 8 -2.27 -5.98 0.21
C TYR A 8 -2.08 -7.08 -0.82
N HIS A 9 -2.74 -6.90 -1.97
CA HIS A 9 -2.46 -7.61 -3.21
C HIS A 9 -1.72 -6.65 -4.15
N TYR A 10 -0.77 -7.16 -4.94
CA TYR A 10 -0.12 -6.39 -5.98
C TYR A 10 -0.11 -7.13 -7.31
N THR A 11 -0.07 -6.37 -8.41
CA THR A 11 0.14 -6.86 -9.77
C THR A 11 1.15 -5.96 -10.46
N SER A 12 2.17 -6.52 -11.09
CA SER A 12 3.07 -5.74 -11.96
C SER A 12 2.28 -5.15 -13.14
N LYS A 13 2.62 -3.95 -13.59
CA LYS A 13 1.86 -3.29 -14.68
C LYS A 13 1.95 -4.02 -16.02
N ASP A 14 2.95 -4.88 -16.20
CA ASP A 14 3.06 -5.78 -17.36
C ASP A 14 2.19 -7.06 -17.21
N GLY A 15 1.50 -7.23 -16.08
CA GLY A 15 0.57 -8.32 -15.80
C GLY A 15 1.22 -9.67 -15.50
N LYS A 16 2.55 -9.77 -15.48
CA LYS A 16 3.26 -11.04 -15.37
C LYS A 16 3.40 -11.55 -13.94
N TYR A 17 3.45 -10.66 -12.98
CA TYR A 17 3.66 -11.00 -11.58
C TYR A 17 2.53 -10.44 -10.74
N ASN A 18 2.00 -11.27 -9.85
CA ASN A 18 1.06 -10.84 -8.83
C ASN A 18 1.33 -11.60 -7.53
N GLY A 19 0.83 -11.07 -6.43
CA GLY A 19 0.99 -11.71 -5.14
C GLY A 19 0.39 -10.91 -4.00
N PHE A 20 0.68 -11.39 -2.80
CA PHE A 20 0.25 -10.78 -1.55
C PHE A 20 1.45 -10.34 -0.74
N GLY A 21 1.27 -9.29 0.05
CA GLY A 21 2.31 -8.79 0.93
C GLY A 21 1.72 -8.12 2.16
N ASN A 22 2.62 -7.81 3.09
CA ASN A 22 2.32 -7.01 4.27
C ASN A 22 3.22 -5.79 4.30
N TYR A 23 2.69 -4.70 4.79
CA TYR A 23 3.39 -3.43 5.00
C TYR A 23 3.08 -2.92 6.40
N ILE A 24 4.10 -2.36 7.06
CA ILE A 24 3.96 -1.68 8.34
C ILE A 24 4.48 -0.26 8.13
N GLY A 25 3.61 0.72 8.35
CA GLY A 25 3.96 2.13 8.23
C GLY A 25 3.49 2.93 9.44
N GLU A 26 4.01 4.15 9.57
CA GLU A 26 3.59 5.09 10.60
C GLU A 26 2.90 6.29 9.96
N PHE A 27 1.71 6.62 10.44
CA PHE A 27 0.86 7.65 9.85
C PHE A 27 0.30 8.60 10.91
N ARG A 28 -0.12 9.81 10.53
CA ARG A 28 -0.79 10.69 11.49
C ARG A 28 -2.21 10.19 11.68
N HIS A 29 -2.69 10.23 12.93
CA HIS A 29 -4.04 9.75 13.24
C HIS A 29 -5.12 10.57 12.50
N GLU A 30 -4.85 11.85 12.27
CA GLU A 30 -5.73 12.79 11.57
C GLU A 30 -5.99 12.36 10.12
N ASP A 31 -5.01 11.77 9.44
CA ASP A 31 -5.13 11.32 8.04
C ASP A 31 -6.21 10.22 7.91
N TYR A 32 -6.37 9.36 8.93
CA TYR A 32 -7.44 8.35 8.99
C TYR A 32 -8.82 8.96 9.15
N LEU A 33 -8.94 10.02 9.96
CA LEU A 33 -10.22 10.59 10.36
C LEU A 33 -10.78 11.51 9.27
N ASN A 34 -9.90 12.19 8.54
CA ASN A 34 -10.30 13.18 7.52
C ASN A 34 -10.84 12.51 6.25
N SER A 35 -10.22 11.43 5.78
CA SER A 35 -10.67 10.70 4.60
C SER A 35 -10.10 9.29 4.55
N LEU A 36 -10.91 8.29 4.95
CA LEU A 36 -10.49 6.89 4.90
C LEU A 36 -10.11 6.44 3.48
N SER A 37 -10.83 6.92 2.46
CA SER A 37 -10.50 6.62 1.07
C SER A 37 -9.18 7.25 0.63
N GLY A 38 -8.91 8.49 1.05
CA GLY A 38 -7.63 9.16 0.77
C GLY A 38 -6.47 8.41 1.41
N PHE A 39 -6.63 8.06 2.68
CA PHE A 39 -5.65 7.25 3.40
C PHE A 39 -5.36 5.91 2.72
N ILE A 40 -6.39 5.20 2.24
CA ILE A 40 -6.20 3.93 1.51
C ILE A 40 -5.45 4.14 0.19
N LEU A 41 -5.75 5.22 -0.55
CA LEU A 41 -5.04 5.53 -1.80
C LEU A 41 -3.57 5.85 -1.55
N GLU A 42 -3.27 6.64 -0.53
CA GLU A 42 -1.89 6.94 -0.11
C GLU A 42 -1.13 5.69 0.32
N LEU A 43 -1.79 4.75 1.02
CA LEU A 43 -1.22 3.44 1.32
C LEU A 43 -0.88 2.65 0.06
N GLU A 44 -1.83 2.56 -0.88
CA GLU A 44 -1.65 1.85 -2.15
C GLU A 44 -0.47 2.43 -2.94
N GLU A 45 -0.36 3.76 -3.03
CA GLU A 45 0.76 4.46 -3.68
C GLU A 45 2.10 4.22 -2.97
N THR A 46 2.13 4.35 -1.65
CA THR A 46 3.36 4.14 -0.85
C THR A 46 3.89 2.72 -1.03
N ILE A 47 3.00 1.72 -0.95
CA ILE A 47 3.38 0.31 -1.13
C ILE A 47 3.82 0.06 -2.58
N ALA A 48 3.14 0.64 -3.57
CA ALA A 48 3.50 0.51 -4.97
C ALA A 48 4.92 1.04 -5.24
N HIS A 49 5.26 2.22 -4.72
CA HIS A 49 6.59 2.81 -4.83
C HIS A 49 7.67 1.90 -4.20
N GLN A 50 7.44 1.38 -2.99
CA GLN A 50 8.41 0.48 -2.36
C GLN A 50 8.61 -0.84 -3.11
N LEU A 51 7.54 -1.38 -3.71
CA LEU A 51 7.65 -2.58 -4.55
C LEU A 51 8.44 -2.27 -5.82
N GLU A 52 8.22 -1.11 -6.43
CA GLU A 52 8.95 -0.67 -7.61
C GLU A 52 10.44 -0.49 -7.32
N GLU A 53 10.81 0.14 -6.20
CA GLU A 53 12.21 0.27 -5.78
C GLU A 53 12.90 -1.08 -5.56
N LYS A 54 12.17 -2.07 -5.02
CA LYS A 54 12.73 -3.41 -4.74
C LYS A 54 12.83 -4.30 -5.97
N THR A 55 11.85 -4.22 -6.86
CA THR A 55 11.72 -5.14 -8.00
C THR A 55 12.22 -4.53 -9.31
N GLY A 56 12.37 -3.21 -9.38
CA GLY A 56 12.58 -2.48 -10.63
C GLY A 56 11.36 -2.49 -11.54
N MET A 57 10.18 -2.86 -11.04
CA MET A 57 8.95 -3.01 -11.83
C MET A 57 7.80 -2.20 -11.23
N PRO A 58 7.15 -1.33 -12.02
CA PRO A 58 5.95 -0.63 -11.57
C PRO A 58 4.84 -1.62 -11.19
N CYS A 59 4.26 -1.44 -10.01
CA CYS A 59 3.18 -2.28 -9.50
C CYS A 59 1.89 -1.48 -9.29
N ALA A 60 0.75 -2.11 -9.51
CA ALA A 60 -0.55 -1.67 -8.98
C ALA A 60 -0.81 -2.43 -7.68
N VAL A 61 -1.31 -1.73 -6.66
CA VAL A 61 -1.55 -2.29 -5.32
C VAL A 61 -3.02 -2.11 -4.95
N LYS A 62 -3.59 -3.13 -4.30
CA LYS A 62 -4.90 -3.04 -3.66
C LYS A 62 -4.78 -3.40 -2.19
N VAL A 63 -5.17 -2.49 -1.32
CA VAL A 63 -5.27 -2.76 0.12
C VAL A 63 -6.47 -3.67 0.37
N MET A 64 -6.23 -4.78 1.06
CA MET A 64 -7.24 -5.77 1.40
C MET A 64 -7.68 -5.64 2.86
N PHE A 65 -6.74 -5.24 3.72
CA PHE A 65 -6.96 -5.08 5.16
C PHE A 65 -5.95 -4.09 5.74
N PHE A 66 -6.38 -3.29 6.72
CA PHE A 66 -5.48 -2.49 7.56
C PHE A 66 -6.03 -2.33 8.98
N ARG A 67 -5.15 -2.11 9.98
CA ARG A 67 -5.53 -1.85 11.38
C ARG A 67 -4.57 -0.92 12.11
#